data_AF-H4F7L1-F1
#
_entry.id   AF-H4F7L1-F1
#
_cell.length_a   1.000
_cell.length_b   1.000
_cell.length_c   1.000
_cell.angle_alpha   90.00
_cell.angle_beta   90.00
_cell.angle_gamma   90.00
#
_symmetry.space_group_name_H-M   'P 1'
#
loop_
_entity.id
_entity.type
_entity.pdbx_description
1 polymer ?
#
loop_
_entity_poly.entity_id
_entity_poly.type
_entity_poly.pdbx_seq_one_letter_code
_entity_poly.pdbx_strand_id
1 'polypeptide(L)'
;EVVSFKRDYEERAVELAEEIAAEGLFSDAAADEAEAAKAEAKKLEAARRMRSIAQGYTGNMCSECQNFTMVRNGTCEKCDTCGSTSGCS
;
A
#
# COMPACT_ATOMS: atom_id res chain seq x y z
N GLU A 1 -9.30 30.43 -45.13
CA GLU A 1 -9.81 29.45 -44.15
C GLU A 1 -8.75 28.52 -43.58
N VAL A 2 -7.73 28.04 -44.32
CA VAL A 2 -6.72 27.10 -43.77
C VAL A 2 -5.85 27.67 -42.62
N VAL A 3 -5.70 29.00 -42.54
CA VAL A 3 -4.82 29.67 -41.55
C VAL A 3 -5.51 29.85 -40.19
N SER A 4 -6.85 30.02 -40.17
CA SER A 4 -7.61 30.13 -38.91
C SER A 4 -7.61 28.79 -38.18
N PHE A 5 -7.82 27.68 -38.89
CA PHE A 5 -7.82 26.36 -38.26
C PHE A 5 -6.47 26.02 -37.59
N LYS A 6 -5.33 26.33 -38.24
CA LYS A 6 -4.00 26.09 -37.63
C LYS A 6 -3.81 26.87 -36.33
N ARG A 7 -4.24 28.13 -36.30
CA ARG A 7 -4.17 28.98 -35.11
C ARG A 7 -5.05 28.43 -33.99
N ASP A 8 -6.26 27.99 -34.31
CA ASP A 8 -7.18 27.42 -33.33
C ASP A 8 -6.64 26.10 -32.74
N TYR A 9 -5.87 25.31 -33.51
CA TYR A 9 -5.18 24.12 -33.01
C TYR A 9 -3.99 24.46 -32.10
N GLU A 10 -3.22 25.49 -32.46
CA GLU A 10 -2.07 25.94 -31.66
C GLU A 10 -2.52 26.54 -30.33
N GLU A 11 -3.57 27.37 -30.33
CA GLU A 11 -4.17 27.95 -29.12
C GLU A 11 -4.70 26.86 -28.18
N ARG A 12 -5.44 25.89 -28.72
CA ARG A 12 -5.96 24.75 -27.94
C ARG A 12 -4.86 23.83 -27.40
N ALA A 13 -3.73 23.71 -28.11
CA ALA A 13 -2.59 22.95 -27.65
C ALA A 13 -1.88 23.64 -26.48
N VAL A 14 -1.85 24.98 -26.47
CA VAL A 14 -1.33 25.77 -25.35
C VAL A 14 -2.24 25.65 -24.13
N GLU A 15 -3.56 25.78 -24.30
CA GLU A 15 -4.53 25.61 -23.20
C GLU A 15 -4.42 24.21 -22.56
N LEU A 16 -4.36 23.15 -23.37
CA LEU A 16 -4.19 21.79 -22.87
C LEU A 16 -2.86 21.60 -22.12
N ALA A 17 -1.78 22.24 -22.58
CA ALA A 17 -0.49 22.19 -21.90
C ALA A 17 -0.52 22.92 -20.54
N GLU A 18 -1.24 24.03 -20.45
CA GLU A 18 -1.45 24.76 -19.20
C GLU A 18 -2.33 23.97 -18.21
N GLU A 19 -3.38 23.31 -18.68
CA GLU A 19 -4.23 22.42 -17.86
C GLU A 19 -3.45 21.23 -17.30
N ILE A 20 -2.64 20.56 -18.12
CA ILE A 20 -1.77 19.45 -17.69
C ILE A 20 -0.75 19.92 -16.65
N ALA A 21 -0.21 21.13 -16.81
CA ALA A 21 0.71 21.71 -15.84
C ALA A 21 0.01 22.10 -14.52
N ALA A 22 -1.23 22.58 -14.58
CA ALA A 22 -2.03 22.99 -13.42
C ALA A 22 -2.52 21.80 -12.57
N GLU A 23 -2.75 20.62 -13.17
CA GLU A 23 -3.27 19.46 -12.45
C GLU A 23 -2.23 18.74 -11.56
N GLY A 24 -0.93 19.05 -11.66
CA GLY A 24 0.11 18.72 -10.65
C GLY A 24 0.37 17.24 -10.33
N LEU A 25 -0.48 16.32 -10.80
CA LEU A 25 -0.51 14.89 -10.54
C LEU A 25 0.70 14.13 -11.07
N PHE A 26 1.49 14.76 -11.96
CA PHE A 26 2.71 14.19 -12.55
C PHE A 26 3.96 15.05 -12.29
N SER A 27 3.93 15.88 -11.24
CA SER A 27 5.09 16.69 -10.85
C SER A 27 6.15 15.88 -10.09
N ASP A 28 7.41 16.27 -10.21
CA ASP A 28 8.54 15.66 -9.48
C ASP A 28 8.34 15.75 -7.95
N ALA A 29 7.77 16.87 -7.47
CA ALA A 29 7.44 17.06 -6.05
C ALA A 29 6.40 16.04 -5.55
N ALA A 30 5.37 15.73 -6.36
CA ALA A 30 4.39 14.70 -6.01
C ALA A 30 5.02 13.29 -5.98
N ALA A 31 6.05 13.05 -6.81
CA ALA A 31 6.79 11.80 -6.79
C ALA A 31 7.65 11.65 -5.52
N ASP A 32 8.34 12.71 -5.10
CA ASP A 32 9.13 12.74 -3.87
C ASP A 32 8.26 12.55 -2.63
N GLU A 33 7.09 13.20 -2.57
CA GLU A 33 6.12 13.03 -1.49
C GLU A 33 5.55 11.62 -1.42
N ALA A 34 5.25 11.02 -2.57
CA ALA A 34 4.79 9.63 -2.65
C ALA A 34 5.88 8.64 -2.20
N GLU A 35 7.14 8.90 -2.50
CA GLU A 35 8.27 8.08 -2.03
C GLU A 35 8.42 8.17 -0.51
N ALA A 36 8.39 9.38 0.04
CA ALA A 36 8.45 9.62 1.48
C ALA A 36 7.29 8.92 2.21
N ALA A 37 6.07 9.02 1.68
CA ALA A 37 4.90 8.33 2.23
C ALA A 37 5.05 6.80 2.20
N LYS A 38 5.58 6.23 1.11
CA LYS A 38 5.88 4.79 1.01
C LYS A 38 6.94 4.35 2.01
N ALA A 39 7.99 5.16 2.21
CA ALA A 39 9.04 4.87 3.17
C ALA A 39 8.48 4.82 4.60
N GLU A 40 7.64 5.77 4.99
CA GLU A 40 6.96 5.79 6.28
C GLU A 40 6.00 4.61 6.46
N ALA A 41 5.19 4.29 5.43
CA ALA A 41 4.31 3.13 5.45
C ALA A 41 5.08 1.81 5.64
N LYS A 42 6.24 1.68 4.97
CA LYS A 42 7.12 0.51 5.11
C LYS A 42 7.73 0.39 6.50
N LYS A 43 8.12 1.52 7.13
CA LYS A 43 8.59 1.54 8.52
C LYS A 43 7.49 1.08 9.48
N LEU A 44 6.26 1.55 9.29
CA LEU A 44 5.12 1.16 10.11
C LEU A 44 4.79 -0.34 9.95
N GLU A 45 4.81 -0.85 8.74
CA GLU A 45 4.60 -2.28 8.45
C GLU A 45 5.69 -3.14 9.13
N ALA A 46 6.96 -2.74 8.98
CA ALA A 46 8.08 -3.42 9.64
C ALA A 46 7.93 -3.43 11.17
N ALA A 47 7.51 -2.31 11.76
CA ALA A 47 7.26 -2.23 13.20
C ALA A 47 6.13 -3.18 13.65
N ARG A 48 5.04 -3.27 12.88
CA ARG A 48 3.95 -4.23 13.15
C ARG A 48 4.43 -5.68 13.05
N ARG A 49 5.20 -6.02 12.01
CA ARG A 49 5.77 -7.35 11.85
C ARG A 49 6.70 -7.72 13.00
N MET A 50 7.59 -6.80 13.41
CA MET A 50 8.49 -7.02 14.55
C MET A 50 7.71 -7.26 15.84
N ARG A 51 6.62 -6.52 16.07
CA ARG A 51 5.74 -6.73 17.23
C ARG A 51 5.12 -8.13 17.21
N SER A 52 4.60 -8.57 16.07
CA SER A 52 4.01 -9.91 15.93
C SER A 52 5.04 -11.01 16.20
N ILE A 53 6.26 -10.87 15.69
CA ILE A 53 7.35 -11.83 15.94
C ILE A 53 7.74 -11.82 17.41
N ALA A 54 7.85 -10.64 18.03
CA ALA A 54 8.18 -10.51 19.46
C ALA A 54 7.11 -11.14 20.37
N GLN A 55 5.84 -11.16 19.93
CA GLN A 55 4.74 -11.84 20.62
C GLN A 55 4.74 -13.36 20.40
N GLY A 56 5.63 -13.90 19.56
CA GLY A 56 5.71 -15.32 19.25
C GLY A 56 4.69 -15.79 18.21
N TYR A 57 4.11 -14.87 17.42
CA TYR A 57 3.23 -15.25 16.32
C TYR A 57 4.02 -15.88 15.18
N THR A 58 3.57 -17.06 14.73
CA THR A 58 4.21 -17.83 13.66
C THR A 58 3.96 -17.23 12.28
N GLY A 59 2.94 -16.37 12.15
CA GLY A 59 2.51 -15.78 10.89
C GLY A 59 1.61 -16.71 10.06
N ASN A 60 1.19 -17.84 10.61
CA ASN A 60 0.21 -18.71 9.96
C ASN A 60 -1.20 -18.11 10.06
N MET A 61 -1.97 -18.28 8.99
CA MET A 61 -3.36 -17.87 8.94
C MET A 61 -4.22 -18.90 9.67
N CYS A 62 -5.05 -18.44 10.62
CA CYS A 62 -6.09 -19.27 11.21
C CYS A 62 -7.19 -19.54 10.16
N SER A 63 -7.55 -20.81 9.93
CA SER A 63 -8.60 -21.18 8.96
C SER A 63 -10.01 -20.75 9.38
N GLU A 64 -10.26 -20.60 10.68
CA GLU A 64 -11.57 -20.26 11.22
C GLU A 64 -11.86 -18.76 11.18
N CYS A 65 -10.90 -17.92 11.59
CA CYS A 65 -11.09 -16.47 11.71
C CYS A 65 -10.20 -15.62 10.79
N GLN A 66 -9.35 -16.25 9.98
CA GLN A 66 -8.45 -15.60 9.02
C GLN A 66 -7.48 -14.58 9.61
N ASN A 67 -7.24 -14.65 10.94
CA ASN A 67 -6.23 -13.83 11.60
C ASN A 67 -4.86 -14.52 11.61
N PHE A 68 -3.79 -13.74 11.70
CA PHE A 68 -2.39 -14.19 11.66
C PHE A 68 -1.72 -14.25 13.05
N THR A 69 -2.51 -14.21 14.11
CA THR A 69 -2.05 -14.22 15.51
C THR A 69 -1.94 -15.66 16.06
N MET A 70 -1.40 -16.58 15.27
CA MET A 70 -1.22 -17.97 15.70
C MET A 70 0.09 -18.12 16.47
N VAL A 71 0.04 -18.69 17.67
CA VAL A 71 1.19 -18.94 18.55
C VAL A 71 1.48 -20.44 18.58
N ARG A 72 2.76 -20.80 18.57
CA ARG A 72 3.18 -22.19 18.74
C ARG A 72 3.13 -22.61 20.21
N ASN A 73 2.31 -23.61 20.54
CA ASN A 73 2.20 -24.18 21.88
C ASN A 73 2.53 -25.68 21.80
N GLY A 74 3.82 -26.00 21.86
CA GLY A 74 4.32 -27.36 21.68
C GLY A 74 4.33 -27.79 20.20
N THR A 75 3.69 -28.92 19.91
CA THR A 75 3.47 -29.40 18.53
C THR A 75 2.29 -28.69 17.86
N CYS A 76 1.37 -28.14 18.65
CA CYS A 76 0.18 -27.46 18.16
C CYS A 76 0.43 -25.96 17.89
N GLU A 77 -0.38 -25.39 17.02
CA GLU A 77 -0.55 -23.95 16.88
C GLU A 77 -1.92 -23.54 17.41
N LYS A 78 -1.97 -22.44 18.16
CA LYS A 78 -3.19 -21.90 18.75
C LYS A 78 -3.42 -20.49 18.23
N CYS A 79 -4.64 -20.20 17.76
CA CYS A 79 -5.04 -18.85 17.44
C CYS A 79 -5.42 -18.09 18.71
N ASP A 80 -4.76 -16.96 18.99
CA ASP A 80 -5.11 -16.12 20.14
C ASP A 80 -6.42 -15.34 19.96
N THR A 81 -6.90 -15.18 18.72
CA THR A 81 -8.12 -14.41 18.42
C THR A 81 -9.39 -15.22 18.66
N CYS A 82 -9.46 -16.45 18.15
CA CYS A 82 -10.66 -17.30 18.27
C CYS A 82 -10.45 -18.56 19.13
N GLY A 83 -9.22 -18.84 19.57
CA GLY A 83 -8.90 -20.01 20.40
C GLY A 83 -8.76 -21.33 19.64
N SER A 84 -8.96 -21.37 18.32
CA SER A 84 -8.81 -22.60 17.52
C SER A 84 -7.38 -23.14 17.59
N THR A 85 -7.23 -24.47 17.65
CA THR A 85 -5.93 -25.13 17.62
C THR A 85 -5.77 -25.97 16.35
N SER A 86 -4.60 -25.92 15.71
CA SER A 86 -4.23 -26.77 14.57
C SER A 86 -2.98 -27.58 14.90
N GLY A 87 -2.78 -28.72 14.23
CA GLY A 87 -1.54 -29.50 14.32
C GLY A 87 -1.37 -30.37 15.58
N CYS A 88 -2.43 -30.64 16.33
CA CYS A 88 -2.40 -31.57 17.46
C CYS A 88 -2.65 -33.01 16.97
N SER A 89 -1.58 -33.74 16.63
CA SER A 89 -1.59 -35.21 16.51
C SER A 89 -0.96 -35.84 17.75
#